data_AF-A0A6M1Y6G0-F1
#
_entry.id   AF-A0A6M1Y6G0-F1
#
_cell.length_a   1.000
_cell.length_b   1.000
_cell.length_c   1.000
_cell.angle_alpha   90.00
_cell.angle_beta   90.00
_cell.angle_gamma   90.00
#
_symmetry.space_group_name_H-M   'P 1'
#
loop_
_entity.id
_entity.type
_entity.pdbx_description
1 polymer ?
#
loop_
_entity_poly.entity_id
_entity_poly.type
_entity_poly.pdbx_seq_one_letter_code
_entity_poly.pdbx_strand_id
1 'polypeptide(L)'
;SLGNVVAKPQSHQLAVTLEYRRVRDPTGFLNTFPNGGIRQVIHREARVYLCDLGRGTAELVATVPDFGGIPNPKSAWIEGWQADALYFRLFGYGGDRRRGDDLSDERRLFFRITPDGRVIEIHELPEGLERGRNSGPAQSPPFLRWSAGHLDVEIAIDARFSETTRLARLTFDPETGEPRLSMP
;
A
#
# COMPACT_ATOMS: atom_id res chain seq x y z
N SER A 1 1.90 -7.92 0.78
CA SER A 1 0.74 -7.74 1.67
C SER A 1 0.12 -6.38 1.42
N LEU A 2 -1.21 -6.30 1.43
CA LEU A 2 -1.93 -5.03 1.37
C LEU A 2 -1.80 -4.29 2.71
N GLY A 3 -1.52 -2.99 2.69
CA GLY A 3 -1.43 -2.16 3.90
C GLY A 3 -2.77 -1.52 4.25
N ASN A 4 -3.10 -0.43 3.57
CA ASN A 4 -4.37 0.29 3.71
C ASN A 4 -4.81 0.95 2.40
N VAL A 5 -6.07 1.39 2.38
CA VAL A 5 -6.68 2.12 1.27
C VAL A 5 -7.28 3.42 1.81
N VAL A 6 -7.07 4.53 1.12
CA VAL A 6 -7.64 5.84 1.47
C VAL A 6 -8.19 6.52 0.23
N ALA A 7 -9.46 6.92 0.29
CA ALA A 7 -10.09 7.67 -0.79
C ALA A 7 -9.73 9.15 -0.73
N LYS A 8 -9.53 9.77 -1.90
CA LYS A 8 -9.45 11.22 -2.02
C LYS A 8 -10.85 11.80 -1.84
N PRO A 9 -11.06 12.73 -0.91
CA PRO A 9 -12.37 13.35 -0.69
C PRO A 9 -12.94 13.93 -1.98
N GLN A 10 -14.25 13.76 -2.18
CA GLN A 10 -15.00 14.32 -3.31
C GLN A 10 -14.45 13.91 -4.69
N SER A 11 -13.72 12.79 -4.78
CA SER A 11 -13.05 12.33 -5.99
C SER A 11 -13.20 10.82 -6.17
N HIS A 12 -13.12 10.35 -7.41
CA HIS A 12 -13.08 8.92 -7.75
C HIS A 12 -11.69 8.29 -7.59
N GLN A 13 -10.77 8.99 -6.92
CA GLN A 13 -9.40 8.54 -6.70
C GLN A 13 -9.24 7.84 -5.35
N LEU A 14 -8.45 6.77 -5.36
CA LEU A 14 -8.10 5.96 -4.20
C LEU A 14 -6.60 5.72 -4.17
N ALA A 15 -5.98 5.81 -3.00
CA ALA A 15 -4.60 5.43 -2.80
C ALA A 15 -4.52 4.09 -2.04
N VAL A 16 -3.62 3.22 -2.47
CA VAL A 16 -3.42 1.88 -1.89
C VAL A 16 -1.95 1.67 -1.57
N THR A 17 -1.65 1.19 -0.38
CA THR A 17 -0.29 0.72 -0.03
C THR A 17 -0.17 -0.79 -0.20
N LEU A 18 0.95 -1.20 -0.79
CA LEU A 18 1.34 -2.59 -0.92
C LEU A 18 2.76 -2.76 -0.40
N GLU A 19 2.94 -3.71 0.48
CA GLU A 19 4.26 -4.23 0.82
C GLU A 19 4.61 -5.38 -0.12
N TYR A 20 5.69 -5.22 -0.87
CA TYR A 20 6.22 -6.25 -1.75
C TYR A 20 7.47 -6.88 -1.15
N ARG A 21 7.55 -8.21 -1.19
CA ARG A 21 8.69 -8.99 -0.71
C ARG A 21 9.03 -10.06 -1.73
N ARG A 22 10.27 -10.06 -2.20
CA ARG A 22 10.82 -11.20 -2.93
C ARG A 22 11.57 -12.09 -1.95
N VAL A 23 11.15 -13.34 -1.87
CA VAL A 23 11.75 -14.35 -1.02
C VAL A 23 12.53 -15.31 -1.91
N ARG A 24 13.73 -15.68 -1.48
CA ARG A 24 14.46 -16.81 -2.04
C ARG A 24 14.15 -18.02 -1.17
N ASP A 25 13.56 -19.04 -1.78
CA ASP A 25 13.40 -20.32 -1.13
C ASP A 25 14.77 -20.98 -0.88
N PRO A 26 14.91 -21.73 0.23
CA PRO A 26 16.15 -22.43 0.52
C PRO A 26 16.47 -23.42 -0.61
N THR A 27 17.69 -23.33 -1.14
CA THR A 27 18.20 -24.29 -2.12
C THR A 27 19.09 -25.30 -1.38
N GLY A 28 18.61 -26.54 -1.19
CA GLY A 28 19.43 -27.64 -0.67
C GLY A 28 18.66 -28.76 0.07
N PHE A 29 19.16 -30.00 -0.03
CA PHE A 29 18.69 -31.15 0.76
C PHE A 29 19.39 -31.12 2.13
N LEU A 30 18.67 -30.63 3.15
CA LEU A 30 18.86 -30.69 4.61
C LEU A 30 20.26 -30.57 5.30
N ASN A 31 21.43 -30.65 4.67
CA ASN A 31 22.70 -30.71 5.43
C ASN A 31 23.96 -30.05 4.82
N THR A 32 23.93 -29.42 3.64
CA THR A 32 25.19 -29.00 2.97
C THR A 32 25.55 -27.51 3.04
N PHE A 33 24.72 -26.63 3.62
CA PHE A 33 25.05 -25.20 3.72
C PHE A 33 24.63 -24.61 5.06
N PRO A 34 25.44 -23.72 5.68
CA PRO A 34 25.13 -23.09 6.98
C PRO A 34 23.86 -22.22 6.98
N ASN A 35 23.26 -21.96 5.81
CA ASN A 35 22.01 -21.20 5.63
C ASN A 35 20.89 -22.02 4.93
N GLY A 36 21.04 -23.35 4.82
CA GLY A 36 20.23 -24.20 3.93
C GLY A 36 18.77 -24.46 4.34
N GLY A 37 18.26 -23.86 5.42
CA GLY A 37 16.94 -24.16 5.96
C GLY A 37 15.99 -22.97 6.17
N ILE A 38 16.41 -21.73 5.92
CA ILE A 38 15.63 -20.54 6.26
C ILE A 38 15.34 -19.72 5.00
N ARG A 39 14.06 -19.41 4.77
CA ARG A 39 13.62 -18.46 3.74
C ARG A 39 14.28 -17.11 3.93
N GLN A 40 14.95 -16.59 2.91
CA GLN A 40 15.60 -15.29 2.96
C GLN A 40 14.81 -14.27 2.15
N VAL A 41 14.44 -13.16 2.79
CA VAL A 41 13.89 -11.99 2.08
C VAL A 41 15.06 -11.29 1.40
N ILE A 42 15.12 -11.42 0.07
CA ILE A 42 16.20 -10.85 -0.76
C ILE A 42 15.86 -9.47 -1.32
N HIS A 43 14.57 -9.12 -1.36
CA HIS A 43 14.09 -7.81 -1.77
C HIS A 43 12.86 -7.45 -0.97
N ARG A 44 12.75 -6.20 -0.55
CA ARG A 44 11.58 -5.71 0.18
C ARG A 44 11.38 -4.24 -0.18
N GLU A 45 10.16 -3.86 -0.52
CA GLU A 45 9.84 -2.48 -0.88
C GLU A 45 8.40 -2.13 -0.52
N ALA A 46 8.18 -0.85 -0.26
CA ALA A 46 6.86 -0.28 -0.12
C ALA A 46 6.43 0.32 -1.47
N ARG A 47 5.24 -0.02 -1.92
CA ARG A 47 4.63 0.54 -3.13
C ARG A 47 3.36 1.30 -2.79
N VAL A 48 3.13 2.39 -3.49
CA VAL A 48 1.89 3.16 -3.43
C VAL A 48 1.27 3.20 -4.82
N TYR A 49 0.02 2.77 -4.91
CA TYR A 49 -0.78 2.81 -6.13
C TYR A 49 -1.84 3.89 -6.02
N LEU A 50 -2.05 4.62 -7.11
CA LEU A 50 -3.16 5.53 -7.30
C LEU A 50 -4.15 4.91 -8.28
N CYS A 51 -5.37 4.69 -7.83
CA CYS A 51 -6.45 4.19 -8.66
C CYS A 51 -7.42 5.33 -8.97
N ASP A 52 -7.82 5.45 -10.24
CA ASP A 52 -8.86 6.38 -10.70
C ASP A 52 -10.01 5.56 -11.28
N LEU A 53 -11.13 5.52 -10.55
CA LEU A 53 -12.29 4.74 -10.95
C LEU A 53 -13.05 5.36 -12.12
N GLY A 54 -12.95 6.68 -12.30
CA GLY A 54 -13.56 7.36 -13.45
C GLY A 54 -12.83 7.03 -14.76
N ARG A 55 -11.52 6.78 -14.68
CA ARG A 55 -10.68 6.41 -15.82
C ARG A 55 -10.44 4.91 -15.95
N GLY A 56 -10.75 4.13 -14.94
CA GLY A 56 -10.45 2.69 -14.90
C GLY A 56 -8.95 2.40 -14.85
N THR A 57 -8.15 3.27 -14.22
CA THR A 57 -6.68 3.11 -14.15
C THR A 57 -6.20 2.79 -12.74
N ALA A 58 -5.07 2.08 -12.65
CA ALA A 58 -4.32 1.85 -11.43
C ALA A 58 -2.83 2.01 -11.73
N GLU A 59 -2.22 3.05 -11.16
CA GLU A 59 -0.86 3.49 -11.49
C GLU A 59 0.05 3.39 -10.28
N LEU A 60 1.27 2.89 -10.47
CA LEU A 60 2.30 2.90 -9.44
C LEU A 60 2.86 4.33 -9.33
N VAL A 61 2.60 5.00 -8.21
CA VAL A 61 3.00 6.40 -8.00
C VAL A 61 4.17 6.56 -7.02
N ALA A 62 4.49 5.53 -6.24
CA ALA A 62 5.72 5.51 -5.46
C ALA A 62 6.25 4.10 -5.24
N THR A 63 7.57 3.96 -5.27
CA THR A 63 8.30 2.78 -4.81
C THR A 63 9.40 3.24 -3.86
N VAL A 64 9.40 2.71 -2.64
CA VAL A 64 10.46 2.96 -1.66
C VAL A 64 11.24 1.66 -1.43
N PRO A 65 12.44 1.52 -2.04
CA PRO A 65 13.26 0.32 -1.87
C PRO A 65 13.72 0.20 -0.42
N ASP A 66 13.85 -1.05 0.04
CA ASP A 66 14.27 -1.42 1.39
C ASP A 66 13.53 -0.67 2.52
N PHE A 67 12.29 -0.24 2.27
CA PHE A 67 11.48 0.56 3.20
C PHE A 67 12.24 1.80 3.74
N GLY A 68 13.08 2.42 2.89
CA GLY A 68 13.86 3.59 3.28
C GLY A 68 14.96 3.28 4.29
N GLY A 69 15.42 2.03 4.37
CA GLY A 69 16.50 1.61 5.26
C GLY A 69 16.07 1.38 6.71
N ILE A 70 14.75 1.34 7.00
CA ILE A 70 14.26 0.93 8.32
C ILE A 70 14.72 -0.52 8.57
N PRO A 71 15.48 -0.83 9.65
CA PRO A 71 16.04 -2.16 9.85
C PRO A 71 14.98 -3.25 9.99
N ASN A 72 13.92 -2.98 10.76
CA ASN A 72 12.78 -3.87 10.94
C ASN A 72 11.46 -3.18 10.53
N PRO A 73 11.17 -3.08 9.22
CA PRO A 73 9.96 -2.42 8.75
C PRO A 73 8.71 -3.21 9.14
N LYS A 74 7.63 -2.51 9.45
CA LYS A 74 6.33 -3.09 9.86
C LYS A 74 5.21 -2.79 8.89
N SER A 75 5.11 -1.55 8.42
CA SER A 75 4.02 -1.15 7.52
C SER A 75 4.37 0.06 6.66
N ALA A 76 3.68 0.14 5.52
CA ALA A 76 3.48 1.37 4.76
C ALA A 76 2.02 1.80 4.96
N TRP A 77 1.77 3.08 5.16
CA TRP A 77 0.45 3.58 5.52
C TRP A 77 0.13 4.90 4.84
N ILE A 78 -0.97 4.97 4.10
CA ILE A 78 -1.49 6.24 3.57
C ILE A 78 -2.07 7.05 4.73
N GLU A 79 -1.57 8.27 4.89
CA GLU A 79 -2.02 9.23 5.90
C GLU A 79 -3.08 10.19 5.35
N GLY A 80 -3.22 10.30 4.03
CA GLY A 80 -4.33 11.02 3.42
C GLY A 80 -3.86 12.10 2.46
N TRP A 81 -4.75 13.06 2.24
CA TRP A 81 -4.64 14.02 1.16
C TRP A 81 -4.56 15.43 1.73
N GLN A 82 -3.84 16.29 1.02
CA GLN A 82 -3.95 17.74 1.20
C GLN A 82 -3.94 18.35 -0.19
N ALA A 83 -5.05 18.98 -0.57
CA ALA A 83 -5.31 19.36 -1.95
C ALA A 83 -5.07 18.16 -2.91
N ASP A 84 -4.13 18.30 -3.85
CA ASP A 84 -3.79 17.26 -4.83
C ASP A 84 -2.56 16.42 -4.44
N ALA A 85 -1.99 16.64 -3.26
CA ALA A 85 -0.85 15.85 -2.78
C ALA A 85 -1.32 14.69 -1.89
N LEU A 86 -0.66 13.55 -2.06
CA LEU A 86 -0.87 12.34 -1.27
C LEU A 86 0.27 12.19 -0.27
N TYR A 87 -0.07 11.90 0.99
CA TYR A 87 0.89 11.71 2.06
C TYR A 87 0.82 10.29 2.59
N PHE A 88 1.98 9.68 2.79
CA PHE A 88 2.10 8.36 3.37
C PHE A 88 3.30 8.29 4.30
N ARG A 89 3.31 7.27 5.16
CA ARG A 89 4.44 6.99 6.04
C ARG A 89 4.90 5.56 5.91
N LEU A 90 6.17 5.34 6.22
CA LEU A 90 6.72 4.04 6.54
C LEU A 90 6.95 3.97 8.04
N PHE A 91 6.65 2.82 8.64
CA PHE A 91 6.82 2.58 10.06
C PHE A 91 7.54 1.27 10.31
N GLY A 92 8.41 1.27 11.32
CA GLY A 92 8.99 0.06 11.88
C GLY A 92 9.86 0.38 13.09
N TYR A 93 10.80 -0.52 13.35
CA TYR A 93 11.67 -0.44 14.51
C TYR A 93 13.15 -0.54 14.10
N GLY A 94 14.02 -0.13 15.02
CA GLY A 94 15.44 -0.46 15.01
C GLY A 94 15.70 -1.94 15.28
N GLY A 95 16.96 -2.26 15.56
CA GLY A 95 17.44 -3.63 15.76
C GLY A 95 18.04 -4.26 14.50
N ASP A 96 18.35 -5.55 14.57
CA ASP A 96 18.93 -6.30 13.45
C ASP A 96 18.26 -7.68 13.32
N ARG A 97 18.50 -8.34 12.18
CA ARG A 97 17.92 -9.67 11.89
C ARG A 97 18.28 -10.76 12.91
N ARG A 98 19.32 -10.57 13.73
CA ARG A 98 19.77 -11.55 14.74
C ARG A 98 19.19 -11.27 16.12
N ARG A 99 18.92 -10.01 16.44
CA ARG A 99 18.46 -9.54 17.76
C ARG A 99 16.95 -9.25 17.81
N GLY A 100 16.29 -9.15 16.66
CA GLY A 100 14.85 -8.87 16.57
C GLY A 100 14.55 -7.37 16.60
N ASP A 101 13.30 -7.03 16.89
CA ASP A 101 12.83 -5.64 16.96
C ASP A 101 13.33 -4.96 18.25
N ASP A 102 13.96 -3.79 18.11
CA ASP A 102 14.16 -2.87 19.24
C ASP A 102 12.92 -1.98 19.37
N LEU A 103 11.99 -2.37 20.23
CA LEU A 103 10.72 -1.65 20.43
C LEU A 103 10.90 -0.22 20.97
N SER A 104 12.09 0.12 21.48
CA SER A 104 12.41 1.46 21.97
C SER A 104 12.89 2.42 20.86
N ASP A 105 13.38 1.89 19.74
CA ASP A 105 13.81 2.65 18.56
C ASP A 105 12.69 2.63 17.50
N GLU A 106 11.62 3.38 17.75
CA GLU A 106 10.56 3.57 16.76
C GLU A 106 11.05 4.45 15.60
N ARG A 107 10.91 3.95 14.36
CA ARG A 107 11.32 4.68 13.16
C ARG A 107 10.13 4.98 12.26
N ARG A 108 10.04 6.25 11.87
CA ARG A 108 9.00 6.77 10.99
C ARG A 108 9.65 7.61 9.90
N LEU A 109 9.30 7.33 8.65
CA LEU A 109 9.66 8.15 7.50
C LEU A 109 8.38 8.64 6.86
N PHE A 110 8.33 9.92 6.51
CA PHE A 110 7.15 10.54 5.91
C PHE A 110 7.45 10.93 4.48
N PHE A 111 6.47 10.75 3.62
CA PHE A 111 6.61 11.02 2.19
C PHE A 111 5.40 11.79 1.69
N ARG A 112 5.68 12.69 0.76
CA ARG A 112 4.71 13.42 -0.04
C ARG A 112 4.86 12.99 -1.50
N ILE A 113 3.74 12.64 -2.12
CA ILE A 113 3.62 12.51 -3.57
C ILE A 113 2.95 13.79 -4.06
N THR A 114 3.69 14.59 -4.81
CA THR A 114 3.21 15.86 -5.37
C THR A 114 2.30 15.62 -6.58
N PRO A 115 1.50 16.62 -7.00
CA PRO A 115 0.56 16.47 -8.11
C PRO A 115 1.22 16.15 -9.47
N ASP A 116 2.50 16.49 -9.62
CA ASP A 116 3.34 16.15 -10.78
C ASP A 116 4.00 14.76 -10.66
N GLY A 117 3.65 13.98 -9.64
CA GLY A 117 4.10 12.60 -9.45
C GLY A 117 5.46 12.44 -8.77
N ARG A 118 6.10 13.53 -8.29
CA ARG A 118 7.37 13.41 -7.56
C ARG A 118 7.13 12.89 -6.15
N VAL A 119 7.98 11.96 -5.72
CA VAL A 119 8.02 11.44 -4.35
C VAL A 119 9.10 12.18 -3.58
N ILE A 120 8.73 12.82 -2.48
CA ILE A 120 9.63 13.63 -1.66
C ILE A 120 9.53 13.15 -0.21
N GLU A 121 10.65 12.80 0.39
CA GLU A 121 10.71 12.56 1.84
C GLU A 121 10.59 13.89 2.59
N ILE A 122 9.78 13.90 3.65
CA ILE A 122 9.51 15.07 4.49
C ILE A 122 9.75 14.72 5.96
N HIS A 123 10.02 15.75 6.77
CA HIS A 123 10.31 15.55 8.19
C HIS A 123 9.06 15.34 9.04
N GLU A 124 7.93 15.91 8.64
CA GLU A 124 6.67 15.86 9.38
C GLU A 124 5.46 15.88 8.44
N LEU A 125 4.35 15.33 8.91
CA LEU A 125 3.08 15.38 8.19
C LEU A 125 2.42 16.75 8.41
N PRO A 126 1.80 17.34 7.38
CA PRO A 126 1.01 18.55 7.57
C PRO A 126 -0.22 18.24 8.43
N GLU A 127 -0.69 19.26 9.15
CA GLU A 127 -1.97 19.17 9.86
C GLU A 127 -3.15 19.17 8.89
N GLY A 128 -4.27 18.59 9.31
CA GLY A 128 -5.51 18.63 8.54
C GLY A 128 -5.55 17.72 7.30
N LEU A 129 -4.76 16.64 7.28
CA LEU A 129 -4.85 15.63 6.22
C LEU A 129 -6.25 15.03 6.13
N GLU A 130 -6.83 15.07 4.94
CA GLU A 130 -8.15 14.55 4.68
C GLU A 130 -8.10 13.07 4.31
N ARG A 131 -9.05 12.28 4.84
CA ARG A 131 -9.15 10.84 4.58
C ARG A 131 -10.60 10.48 4.31
N GLY A 132 -10.90 10.06 3.10
CA GLY A 132 -12.17 9.43 2.78
C GLY A 132 -12.14 7.94 3.11
N ARG A 133 -13.20 7.44 3.76
CA ARG A 133 -13.52 6.00 3.71
C ARG A 133 -14.27 5.63 2.42
N ASN A 134 -14.76 6.63 1.69
CA ASN A 134 -15.50 6.50 0.44
C ASN A 134 -14.91 7.44 -0.61
N SER A 135 -14.89 7.01 -1.87
CA SER A 135 -14.68 7.87 -3.03
C SER A 135 -15.99 8.51 -3.48
N GLY A 136 -15.91 9.58 -4.27
CA GLY A 136 -17.05 10.24 -4.91
C GLY A 136 -17.57 11.48 -4.18
N PRO A 137 -18.29 12.36 -4.89
CA PRO A 137 -19.06 13.44 -4.28
C PRO A 137 -20.07 12.88 -3.27
N ALA A 138 -20.40 13.64 -2.22
CA ALA A 138 -21.49 13.26 -1.33
C ALA A 138 -22.75 12.94 -2.17
N GLN A 139 -23.34 11.76 -1.97
CA GLN A 139 -24.54 11.26 -2.67
C GLN A 139 -24.36 10.72 -4.11
N SER A 140 -23.14 10.64 -4.64
CA SER A 140 -22.86 9.93 -5.89
C SER A 140 -21.89 8.77 -5.62
N PRO A 141 -22.22 7.52 -6.02
CA PRO A 141 -21.26 6.43 -5.93
C PRO A 141 -19.96 6.75 -6.69
N PRO A 142 -18.81 6.13 -6.36
CA PRO A 142 -18.64 4.80 -5.73
C PRO A 142 -18.26 4.78 -4.23
N PHE A 143 -18.87 3.86 -3.46
CA PHE A 143 -18.54 3.61 -2.05
C PHE A 143 -17.54 2.44 -1.90
N LEU A 144 -16.56 2.57 -1.00
CA LEU A 144 -15.51 1.57 -0.85
C LEU A 144 -15.87 0.58 0.26
N ARG A 145 -15.81 -0.74 -0.04
CA ARG A 145 -15.96 -1.79 0.98
C ARG A 145 -14.73 -2.68 0.99
N TRP A 146 -13.92 -2.54 2.03
CA TRP A 146 -12.67 -3.27 2.18
C TRP A 146 -12.84 -4.55 3.01
N SER A 147 -12.25 -5.65 2.53
CA SER A 147 -11.95 -6.84 3.33
C SER A 147 -10.44 -6.93 3.58
N ALA A 148 -10.04 -6.81 4.85
CA ALA A 148 -8.63 -6.93 5.23
C ALA A 148 -8.16 -8.39 5.06
N GLY A 149 -6.97 -8.59 4.50
CA GLY A 149 -6.29 -9.90 4.47
C GLY A 149 -6.22 -10.60 3.11
N HIS A 150 -6.86 -10.04 2.07
CA HIS A 150 -6.75 -10.56 0.71
C HIS A 150 -6.02 -9.57 -0.23
N LEU A 151 -5.48 -10.05 -1.35
CA LEU A 151 -4.78 -9.24 -2.36
C LEU A 151 -5.75 -8.49 -3.28
N ASP A 152 -6.99 -8.34 -2.86
CA ASP A 152 -8.06 -7.70 -3.61
C ASP A 152 -8.79 -6.64 -2.79
N VAL A 153 -9.23 -5.60 -3.48
CA VAL A 153 -10.07 -4.51 -2.98
C VAL A 153 -11.34 -4.51 -3.82
N GLU A 154 -12.48 -4.74 -3.16
CA GLU A 154 -13.81 -4.61 -3.77
C GLU A 154 -14.32 -3.17 -3.59
N ILE A 155 -14.87 -2.61 -4.67
CA ILE A 155 -15.29 -1.22 -4.73
C ILE A 155 -16.71 -1.19 -5.28
N ALA A 156 -17.67 -0.81 -4.45
CA ALA A 156 -19.06 -0.77 -4.85
C ALA A 156 -19.37 0.52 -5.62
N ILE A 157 -19.94 0.39 -6.82
CA ILE A 157 -20.24 1.54 -7.70
C ILE A 157 -21.71 1.98 -7.59
N ASP A 158 -22.50 1.40 -6.68
CA ASP A 158 -23.86 1.88 -6.39
C ASP A 158 -24.31 1.41 -4.98
N ALA A 159 -24.98 2.29 -4.21
CA ALA A 159 -25.56 1.94 -2.91
C ALA A 159 -26.90 1.19 -3.03
N ARG A 160 -27.52 1.17 -4.22
CA ARG A 160 -28.88 0.64 -4.44
C ARG A 160 -28.93 -0.84 -4.84
N PHE A 161 -27.80 -1.51 -5.06
CA PHE A 161 -27.77 -2.86 -5.58
C PHE A 161 -26.95 -3.80 -4.70
N SER A 162 -27.59 -4.87 -4.21
CA SER A 162 -26.96 -5.94 -3.42
C SER A 162 -26.35 -7.04 -4.29
N GLU A 163 -26.33 -6.89 -5.62
CA GLU A 163 -25.81 -7.89 -6.54
C GLU A 163 -24.32 -7.62 -6.86
N THR A 164 -23.53 -8.68 -6.79
CA THR A 164 -22.06 -8.73 -7.02
C THR A 164 -21.63 -8.30 -8.43
N THR A 165 -22.58 -8.07 -9.33
CA THR A 165 -22.40 -7.78 -10.76
C THR A 165 -22.01 -6.34 -11.10
N ARG A 166 -21.93 -5.42 -10.12
CA ARG A 166 -21.51 -4.01 -10.32
C ARG A 166 -20.42 -3.55 -9.34
N LEU A 167 -19.47 -4.43 -9.06
CA LEU A 167 -18.30 -4.13 -8.24
C LEU A 167 -17.09 -3.89 -9.15
N ALA A 168 -16.38 -2.79 -8.95
CA ALA A 168 -15.00 -2.70 -9.41
C ALA A 168 -14.12 -3.55 -8.48
N ARG A 169 -13.14 -4.25 -9.05
CA ARG A 169 -12.20 -5.07 -8.29
C ARG A 169 -10.78 -4.67 -8.65
N LEU A 170 -10.03 -4.26 -7.64
CA LEU A 170 -8.59 -4.07 -7.77
C LEU A 170 -7.90 -5.30 -7.17
N THR A 171 -7.24 -6.09 -7.99
CA THR A 171 -6.46 -7.26 -7.56
C THR A 171 -4.98 -7.03 -7.77
N PHE A 172 -4.13 -7.57 -6.90
CA PHE A 172 -2.68 -7.53 -7.05
C PHE A 172 -2.14 -8.92 -7.37
N ASP A 173 -1.27 -8.99 -8.37
CA ASP A 173 -0.54 -10.21 -8.68
C ASP A 173 0.36 -10.60 -7.49
N PRO A 174 0.31 -11.86 -7.00
CA PRO A 174 1.07 -12.27 -5.82
C PRO A 174 2.59 -12.33 -6.06
N GLU A 175 3.04 -12.51 -7.30
CA GLU A 175 4.46 -12.65 -7.65
C GLU A 175 5.11 -11.31 -8.00
N THR A 176 4.39 -10.47 -8.75
CA THR A 176 4.92 -9.19 -9.26
C THR A 176 4.44 -7.99 -8.46
N GLY A 177 3.30 -8.11 -7.76
CA GLY A 177 2.62 -7.00 -7.11
C GLY A 177 1.92 -6.04 -8.08
N GLU A 178 1.81 -6.39 -9.36
CA GLU A 178 1.16 -5.53 -10.36
C GLU A 178 -0.36 -5.44 -10.12
N PRO A 179 -0.95 -4.24 -10.25
CA PRO A 179 -2.37 -4.03 -10.05
C PRO A 179 -3.15 -4.41 -11.32
N ARG A 180 -4.33 -4.99 -11.12
CA ARG A 180 -5.36 -5.14 -12.16
C ARG A 180 -6.66 -4.57 -11.63
N LEU A 181 -7.12 -3.48 -12.24
CA LEU A 181 -8.44 -2.92 -11.98
C LEU A 181 -9.42 -3.48 -13.02
N SER A 182 -10.47 -4.14 -12.54
CA SER A 182 -11.59 -4.61 -13.34
C SER A 182 -12.80 -3.76 -13.01
N MET A 183 -13.34 -3.07 -14.01
CA MET A 183 -14.60 -2.33 -13.91
C MET A 183 -15.75 -3.24 -14.39
N PRO A 184 -16.95 -3.10 -13.82
CA PRO A 184 -18.14 -3.79 -14.31
C PRO A 184 -18.59 -3.30 -15.69
#